data_AF-A0AAF3ESH2-F1
#
_entry.id   AF-A0AAF3ESH2-F1
#
_cell.length_a   1.000
_cell.length_b   1.000
_cell.length_c   1.000
_cell.angle_alpha   90.00
_cell.angle_beta   90.00
_cell.angle_gamma   90.00
#
_symmetry.space_group_name_H-M   'P 1'
#
loop_
_entity.id
_entity.type
_entity.pdbx_description
1 polymer ?
#
loop_
_entity_poly.entity_id
_entity_poly.type
_entity_poly.pdbx_seq_one_letter_code
_entity_poly.pdbx_strand_id
1 'polypeptide(L)'
;MGELAVLDPGKKINQFNVLDFGMCRKFVHDDGHDGCDKEPRTVSGFRSTVKYVPVACHRSREQCRLDDCEARLYLLVELTRGTLPWRKMKDIKEIGEEKRSVWMSDLGMKQLFGGYPREYSLTF
;
A
#
# COMPACT_ATOMS: atom_id res chain seq x y z
N MET A 1 -10.47 12.82 -19.74
CA MET A 1 -9.48 12.59 -20.82
C MET A 1 -8.12 12.39 -20.16
N GLY A 2 -7.34 11.42 -20.63
CA GLY A 2 -6.10 10.93 -20.00
C GLY A 2 -6.42 9.84 -18.98
N GLU A 3 -5.97 8.59 -19.10
CA GLU A 3 -4.69 8.13 -19.63
C GLU A 3 -4.91 6.70 -20.17
N LEU A 4 -4.80 6.52 -21.49
CA LEU A 4 -4.71 5.20 -22.10
C LEU A 4 -3.21 4.86 -22.08
N ALA A 5 -2.80 3.90 -21.24
CA ALA A 5 -1.44 3.39 -21.29
C ALA A 5 -1.20 2.78 -22.68
N VAL A 6 -0.51 3.52 -23.54
CA VAL A 6 -0.05 3.01 -24.83
C VAL A 6 0.94 1.90 -24.50
N LEU A 7 0.53 0.66 -24.76
CA LEU A 7 1.44 -0.48 -24.75
C LEU A 7 2.45 -0.25 -25.86
N ASP A 8 3.70 0.03 -25.47
CA ASP A 8 4.83 0.17 -26.40
C ASP A 8 4.97 -1.14 -27.21
N PRO A 9 4.88 -1.10 -28.56
CA PRO A 9 4.91 -2.30 -29.40
C PRO A 9 6.18 -3.15 -29.25
N GLY A 10 7.27 -2.58 -28.71
CA GLY A 10 8.54 -3.27 -28.48
C GLY A 10 8.71 -3.86 -27.08
N LYS A 11 7.77 -3.64 -26.15
CA LYS A 11 7.92 -4.11 -24.76
C LYS A 11 7.63 -5.58 -24.61
N LYS A 12 8.43 -6.26 -23.78
CA LYS A 12 8.15 -7.64 -23.35
C LYS A 12 6.80 -7.71 -22.65
N ILE A 13 5.94 -8.61 -23.10
CA ILE A 13 4.56 -8.80 -22.60
C ILE A 13 4.47 -9.15 -21.09
N ASN A 14 5.57 -9.61 -20.48
CA ASN A 14 5.64 -10.02 -19.07
C ASN A 14 6.46 -9.05 -18.21
N GLN A 15 6.64 -7.80 -18.64
CA GLN A 15 7.39 -6.79 -17.91
C GLN A 15 6.46 -5.81 -17.19
N PHE A 16 6.55 -5.77 -15.87
CA PHE A 16 5.90 -4.76 -15.04
C PHE A 16 6.81 -3.55 -14.89
N ASN A 17 6.25 -2.35 -15.07
CA ASN A 17 6.96 -1.10 -14.85
C ASN A 17 6.21 -0.32 -13.77
N VAL A 18 6.94 0.29 -12.84
CA VAL A 18 6.36 1.23 -11.88
C VAL A 18 6.28 2.59 -12.56
N LEU A 19 5.11 3.24 -12.49
CA LEU A 19 4.82 4.52 -13.11
C LEU A 19 4.46 5.54 -12.03
N ASP A 20 4.47 6.83 -12.42
CA ASP A 20 4.10 7.97 -11.59
C ASP A 20 4.92 8.08 -10.28
N PHE A 21 6.08 8.74 -10.40
CA PHE A 21 6.94 9.09 -9.27
C PHE A 21 6.59 10.47 -8.67
N GLY A 22 5.48 11.10 -9.06
CA GLY A 22 5.11 12.45 -8.63
C GLY A 22 4.85 12.57 -7.12
N MET A 23 4.56 11.43 -6.48
CA MET A 23 4.32 11.31 -5.05
C MET A 23 5.51 10.75 -4.27
N CYS A 24 6.60 10.37 -4.95
CA CYS A 24 7.77 9.80 -4.31
C CYS A 24 8.52 10.84 -3.48
N ARG A 25 9.11 10.38 -2.37
CA ARG A 25 9.94 11.20 -1.52
C ARG A 25 11.24 10.49 -1.20
N LYS A 26 12.35 11.22 -1.30
CA LYS A 26 13.65 10.75 -0.82
C LYS A 26 13.62 10.64 0.70
N PHE A 27 13.76 9.42 1.21
CA PHE A 27 13.75 9.11 2.65
C PHE A 27 15.14 9.04 3.30
N VAL A 28 16.23 9.06 2.51
CA VAL A 28 17.62 9.09 3.01
C VAL A 28 18.28 10.46 2.78
N HIS A 29 19.33 10.78 3.54
CA HIS A 29 20.13 11.99 3.34
C HIS A 29 20.98 11.95 2.06
N ASP A 30 21.42 13.12 1.58
CA ASP A 30 22.27 13.28 0.38
C ASP A 30 23.77 13.19 0.70
N ASP A 31 24.12 13.28 1.99
CA ASP A 31 25.47 13.44 2.53
C ASP A 31 26.24 12.12 2.69
N GLY A 32 25.71 11.00 2.18
CA GLY A 32 26.41 9.71 2.22
C GLY A 32 26.53 9.11 3.62
N HIS A 33 25.75 9.58 4.61
CA HIS A 33 25.47 8.79 5.81
C HIS A 33 24.58 7.61 5.39
N ASP A 34 25.21 6.62 4.75
CA ASP A 34 24.58 5.45 4.16
C ASP A 34 23.79 4.71 5.25
N GLY A 35 22.47 4.84 5.18
CA GLY A 35 21.52 4.10 6.02
C GLY A 35 20.74 4.91 7.06
N CYS A 36 20.98 6.22 7.21
CA CYS A 36 20.16 7.04 8.11
C CYS A 36 18.89 7.55 7.41
N ASP A 37 17.74 7.11 7.92
CA ASP A 37 16.42 7.62 7.49
C ASP A 37 16.27 9.09 7.94
N LYS A 38 15.75 9.94 7.05
CA LYS A 38 15.38 11.32 7.36
C LYS A 38 14.32 11.33 8.46
N GLU A 39 14.42 12.33 9.34
CA GLU A 39 13.43 12.49 10.39
C GLU A 39 12.00 12.64 9.82
N PRO A 40 11.02 11.96 10.43
CA PRO A 40 9.64 12.07 10.01
C PRO A 40 9.13 13.49 10.27
N ARG A 41 8.34 14.05 9.33
CA ARG A 41 7.65 15.31 9.61
C ARG A 41 6.62 15.09 10.72
N THR A 42 6.31 16.18 11.42
CA THR A 42 5.27 16.22 12.45
C THR A 42 3.89 15.82 11.90
N VAL A 43 3.58 16.20 10.66
CA VAL A 43 2.35 15.82 9.95
C VAL A 43 2.66 15.56 8.49
N SER A 44 2.24 14.41 7.98
CA SER A 44 2.20 14.12 6.55
C SER A 44 0.77 14.29 6.02
N GLY A 45 0.63 15.03 4.92
CA GLY A 45 -0.66 15.23 4.28
C GLY A 45 -1.13 13.98 3.54
N PHE A 46 -2.44 13.73 3.58
CA PHE A 46 -3.06 12.59 2.91
C PHE A 46 -3.20 12.86 1.41
N ARG A 47 -2.40 12.20 0.57
CA ARG A 47 -2.39 12.42 -0.90
C ARG A 47 -2.54 11.13 -1.73
N SER A 48 -2.82 10.01 -1.08
CA SER A 48 -2.85 8.68 -1.70
C SER A 48 -4.27 8.12 -1.83
N THR A 49 -4.42 7.05 -2.61
CA THR A 49 -5.69 6.33 -2.73
C THR A 49 -6.06 5.66 -1.40
N VAL A 50 -7.15 6.10 -0.76
CA VAL A 50 -7.62 5.64 0.57
C VAL A 50 -7.67 4.12 0.70
N LYS A 51 -8.02 3.45 -0.38
CA LYS A 51 -8.12 2.00 -0.46
C LYS A 51 -6.82 1.26 -0.14
N TYR A 52 -5.68 1.71 -0.65
CA TYR A 52 -4.38 1.01 -0.51
C TYR A 52 -3.42 1.71 0.46
N VAL A 53 -3.76 2.89 0.95
CA VAL A 53 -2.91 3.61 1.89
C VAL A 53 -2.72 2.79 3.20
N PRO A 54 -1.52 2.74 3.79
CA PRO A 54 -1.26 2.00 5.03
C PRO A 54 -2.04 2.54 6.23
N VAL A 55 -2.13 1.75 7.31
CA VAL A 55 -2.75 2.18 8.59
C VAL A 55 -2.06 3.42 9.16
N ALA A 56 -0.75 3.56 9.00
CA ALA A 56 0.02 4.70 9.54
C ALA A 56 -0.41 6.04 8.92
N CYS A 57 -0.74 6.07 7.63
CA CYS A 57 -1.18 7.27 6.93
C CYS A 57 -2.55 7.76 7.38
N HIS A 58 -3.44 6.87 7.82
CA HIS A 58 -4.72 7.27 8.44
C HIS A 58 -4.52 8.04 9.75
N ARG A 59 -3.32 7.99 10.32
CA ARG A 59 -2.92 8.76 11.52
C ARG A 59 -1.98 9.93 11.17
N SER A 60 -1.90 10.30 9.90
CA SER A 60 -1.02 11.36 9.38
C SER A 60 0.46 11.20 9.73
N ARG A 61 0.91 9.95 9.94
CA ARG A 61 2.34 9.64 10.15
C ARG A 61 3.10 9.75 8.84
N GLU A 62 4.39 10.06 8.96
CA GLU A 62 5.29 10.03 7.82
C GLU A 62 5.35 8.61 7.23
N GLN A 63 5.34 8.54 5.90
CA GLN A 63 5.45 7.27 5.18
C GLN A 63 6.89 6.74 5.26
N CYS A 64 7.00 5.44 5.49
CA CYS A 64 8.25 4.70 5.56
C CYS A 64 8.27 3.53 4.57
N ARG A 65 9.38 2.78 4.50
CA ARG A 65 9.49 1.64 3.58
C ARG A 65 8.46 0.53 3.83
N LEU A 66 8.06 0.33 5.09
CA LEU A 66 7.07 -0.69 5.46
C LEU A 66 5.68 -0.35 4.90
N ASP A 67 5.37 0.94 4.80
CA ASP A 67 4.09 1.43 4.28
C ASP A 67 3.90 1.07 2.80
N ASP A 68 4.97 1.09 2.01
CA ASP A 68 4.94 0.65 0.61
C ASP A 68 4.66 -0.86 0.50
N CYS A 69 5.20 -1.66 1.43
CA CYS A 69 4.92 -3.10 1.48
C CYS A 69 3.47 -3.38 1.86
N GLU A 70 2.92 -2.65 2.84
CA GLU A 70 1.51 -2.76 3.23
C GLU A 70 0.58 -2.42 2.07
N ALA A 71 0.87 -1.33 1.34
CA ALA A 71 0.08 -0.93 0.17
C ALA A 71 0.13 -1.98 -0.95
N ARG A 72 1.32 -2.54 -1.24
CA ARG A 72 1.48 -3.64 -2.21
C ARG A 72 0.72 -4.88 -1.79
N LEU A 73 0.72 -5.21 -0.51
CA LEU A 73 -0.02 -6.36 0.01
C LEU A 73 -1.53 -6.20 -0.21
N TYR A 74 -2.10 -5.02 0.03
CA TYR A 74 -3.50 -4.76 -0.29
C TYR A 74 -3.81 -4.90 -1.78
N LEU A 75 -2.91 -4.45 -2.65
CA LEU A 75 -3.04 -4.63 -4.09
C LEU A 75 -3.03 -6.13 -4.46
N LEU A 76 -2.09 -6.91 -3.91
CA LEU A 76 -1.99 -8.35 -4.17
C LEU A 76 -3.22 -9.10 -3.67
N VAL A 77 -3.68 -8.81 -2.46
CA VAL A 77 -4.90 -9.41 -1.88
C VAL A 77 -6.09 -9.12 -2.78
N GLU A 78 -6.26 -7.88 -3.23
CA GLU A 78 -7.34 -7.56 -4.16
C GLU A 78 -7.19 -8.24 -5.51
N LEU A 79 -5.98 -8.34 -6.06
CA LEU A 79 -5.74 -9.03 -7.31
C LEU A 79 -6.12 -10.52 -7.22
N THR A 80 -5.79 -11.18 -6.12
CA THR A 80 -6.07 -12.62 -5.94
C THR A 80 -7.50 -12.92 -5.49
N ARG A 81 -8.11 -12.05 -4.67
CA ARG A 81 -9.42 -12.28 -4.04
C ARG A 81 -10.56 -11.49 -4.68
N GLY A 82 -10.24 -10.46 -5.47
CA GLY A 82 -11.19 -9.57 -6.12
C GLY A 82 -11.80 -8.46 -5.22
N THR A 83 -11.52 -8.48 -3.91
CA THR A 83 -12.05 -7.45 -2.99
C THR A 83 -11.20 -7.27 -1.74
N LEU A 84 -11.28 -6.09 -1.13
CA LEU A 84 -10.80 -5.79 0.24
C LEU A 84 -11.98 -5.70 1.22
N PRO A 85 -11.76 -5.95 2.53
CA PRO A 85 -12.82 -5.86 3.55
C PRO A 85 -13.52 -4.49 3.57
N TRP A 86 -12.75 -3.41 3.44
CA TRP A 86 -13.23 -2.03 3.43
C TRP A 86 -13.74 -1.52 2.07
N ARG A 87 -14.01 -2.39 1.08
CA ARG A 87 -14.42 -1.96 -0.28
C ARG A 87 -15.70 -1.10 -0.31
N LYS A 88 -16.65 -1.36 0.60
CA LYS A 88 -17.96 -0.69 0.64
C LYS A 88 -17.98 0.53 1.55
N MET A 89 -16.91 0.78 2.30
CA MET A 89 -16.80 1.90 3.23
C MET A 89 -16.45 3.18 2.46
N LYS A 90 -16.96 4.31 2.93
CA LYS A 90 -16.71 5.64 2.33
C LYS A 90 -16.01 6.59 3.28
N ASP A 91 -16.22 6.42 4.58
CA ASP A 91 -15.60 7.24 5.59
C ASP A 91 -14.13 6.86 5.76
N ILE A 92 -13.24 7.87 5.70
CA ILE A 92 -11.79 7.64 5.76
C ILE A 92 -11.38 7.10 7.13
N LYS A 93 -12.00 7.57 8.23
CA LYS A 93 -11.69 7.09 9.58
C LYS A 93 -12.15 5.65 9.74
N GLU A 94 -13.36 5.32 9.31
CA GLU A 94 -13.90 3.95 9.34
C GLU A 94 -12.97 2.97 8.59
N ILE A 95 -12.49 3.35 7.40
CA ILE A 95 -11.53 2.54 6.65
C ILE A 95 -10.22 2.35 7.42
N GLY A 96 -9.71 3.39 8.08
CA GLY A 96 -8.49 3.31 8.89
C GLY A 96 -8.66 2.43 10.14
N GLU A 97 -9.84 2.42 10.74
CA GLU A 97 -10.20 1.56 11.88
C GLU A 97 -10.35 0.10 11.45
N GLU A 98 -11.03 -0.17 10.34
CA GLU A 98 -11.17 -1.51 9.79
C GLU A 98 -9.81 -2.11 9.43
N LYS A 99 -8.94 -1.34 8.74
CA LYS A 99 -7.57 -1.78 8.44
C LYS A 99 -6.81 -2.16 9.70
N ARG A 100 -6.93 -1.35 10.76
CA ARG A 100 -6.31 -1.67 12.05
C ARG A 100 -6.90 -2.94 12.67
N SER A 101 -8.21 -3.08 12.68
CA SER A 101 -8.92 -4.25 13.24
C SER A 101 -8.47 -5.55 12.57
N VAL A 102 -8.31 -5.51 11.25
CA VAL A 102 -7.82 -6.62 10.43
C VAL A 102 -6.45 -7.11 10.89
N TRP A 103 -5.51 -6.20 11.14
CA TRP A 103 -4.15 -6.54 11.60
C TRP A 103 -4.06 -6.97 13.07
N MET A 104 -5.07 -6.64 13.88
CA MET A 104 -5.04 -6.86 15.33
C MET A 104 -5.67 -8.19 15.77
N SER A 105 -6.24 -8.97 14.85
CA SER A 105 -6.94 -10.20 15.18
C SER A 105 -6.77 -11.30 14.14
N ASP A 106 -6.72 -12.56 14.60
CA ASP A 106 -6.69 -13.72 13.71
C ASP A 106 -7.92 -13.79 12.80
N LEU A 107 -9.08 -13.37 13.32
CA LEU A 107 -10.31 -13.31 12.53
C LEU A 107 -10.22 -12.27 11.42
N GLY A 108 -9.64 -11.10 11.73
CA GLY A 108 -9.36 -10.03 10.78
C GLY A 108 -8.36 -10.47 9.70
N MET A 109 -7.27 -11.13 10.10
CA MET A 109 -6.32 -11.72 9.15
C MET A 109 -7.01 -12.76 8.26
N LYS A 110 -7.82 -13.65 8.82
CA LYS A 110 -8.65 -14.59 8.05
C LYS A 110 -9.66 -13.89 7.15
N GLN A 111 -10.17 -12.72 7.49
CA GLN A 111 -11.10 -11.95 6.66
C GLN A 111 -10.38 -11.25 5.50
N LEU A 112 -9.18 -10.73 5.72
CA LEU A 112 -8.36 -10.09 4.70
C LEU A 112 -7.87 -11.11 3.69
N PHE A 113 -7.33 -12.21 4.22
CA PHE A 113 -6.66 -13.21 3.43
C PHE A 113 -7.66 -14.30 2.95
N GLY A 114 -8.64 -14.71 3.75
CA GLY A 114 -9.48 -15.91 3.54
C GLY A 114 -9.90 -16.20 2.09
N GLY A 115 -9.58 -17.41 1.63
CA GLY A 115 -9.75 -17.85 0.24
C GLY A 115 -8.49 -17.75 -0.62
N TYR A 116 -7.32 -17.52 -0.01
CA TYR A 116 -6.02 -17.40 -0.68
C TYR A 116 -5.45 -18.71 -1.25
N PRO A 117 -4.47 -18.59 -2.17
CA PRO A 117 -3.46 -19.62 -2.38
C PRO A 117 -2.77 -19.99 -1.05
N ARG A 118 -2.47 -21.28 -0.85
CA ARG A 118 -1.95 -21.81 0.44
C ARG A 118 -0.64 -21.15 0.88
N GLU A 119 0.10 -20.60 -0.07
CA GLU A 119 1.41 -19.97 0.09
C GLU A 119 1.39 -18.76 1.04
N TYR A 120 0.26 -18.04 1.13
CA TYR A 120 0.15 -16.89 2.04
C TYR A 120 0.16 -17.30 3.53
N SER A 121 -0.35 -18.49 3.86
CA SER A 121 -0.36 -19.01 5.25
C SER A 121 1.00 -19.48 5.76
N LEU A 122 2.00 -19.58 4.89
CA LEU A 122 3.37 -19.96 5.25
C LEU A 122 4.26 -18.74 5.50
N THR A 123 3.78 -17.55 5.15
CA THR A 123 4.57 -16.31 5.10
C THR A 123 4.11 -15.29 6.15
N PHE A 124 2.84 -15.33 6.54
CA PHE A 124 2.19 -14.45 7.51
C PHE A 124 1.43 -15.29 8.53
#